data_AF-A0A9D9T1W7-F1
#
_entry.id   AF-A0A9D9T1W7-F1
#
_cell.length_a   1.000
_cell.length_b   1.000
_cell.length_c   1.000
_cell.angle_alpha   90.00
_cell.angle_beta   90.00
_cell.angle_gamma   90.00
#
_symmetry.space_group_name_H-M   'P 1'
#
loop_
_entity.id
_entity.type
_entity.pdbx_description
1 polymer ?
#
loop_
_entity_poly.entity_id
_entity_poly.type
_entity_poly.pdbx_seq_one_letter_code
_entity_poly.pdbx_strand_id
1 'polypeptide(L)'
;MNDTMRFVPDSVSVQVGETIKFVVKNDGKLKHEMVLGTSKDLKAHAALMQKFPEMEHAEANMVTVQSGSTGEIIWQFSKAGKVNFGCLQPGHFDAGMKGKIEVGNAPGHK
;
A
#
# COMPACT_ATOMS: atom_id res chain seq x y z
N MET A 1 2.08 0.04 11.11
CA MET A 1 2.95 -1.10 10.74
C MET A 1 4.21 -1.07 11.59
N ASN A 2 4.87 -2.21 11.75
CA ASN A 2 6.13 -2.36 12.51
C ASN A 2 7.07 -3.31 11.75
N ASP A 3 8.20 -3.67 12.35
CA ASP A 3 9.24 -4.48 11.70
C ASP A 3 8.88 -5.97 11.55
N THR A 4 7.64 -6.38 11.81
CA THR A 4 7.18 -7.75 11.52
C THR A 4 6.80 -7.98 10.06
N MET A 5 7.09 -7.01 9.18
CA MET A 5 6.78 -7.07 7.74
C MET A 5 5.29 -7.32 7.47
N ARG A 6 4.41 -6.67 8.23
CA ARG A 6 2.95 -6.77 8.07
C ARG A 6 2.30 -5.40 8.18
N PHE A 7 1.25 -5.22 7.39
CA PHE A 7 0.30 -4.13 7.60
C PHE A 7 -0.75 -4.56 8.63
N VAL A 8 -1.23 -3.60 9.41
CA VAL A 8 -2.35 -3.80 10.33
C VAL A 8 -3.26 -2.57 10.20
N PRO A 9 -4.50 -2.74 9.71
CA PRO A 9 -5.04 -3.95 9.09
C PRO A 9 -4.35 -4.31 7.75
N ASP A 10 -4.43 -5.57 7.32
CA ASP A 10 -3.97 -6.04 6.00
C ASP A 10 -5.12 -6.15 4.97
N SER A 11 -6.35 -5.93 5.39
CA SER A 11 -7.52 -5.86 4.51
C SER A 11 -8.40 -4.67 4.84
N VAL A 12 -8.89 -3.98 3.80
CA VAL A 12 -9.82 -2.85 3.92
C VAL A 12 -10.96 -3.06 2.92
N SER A 13 -12.18 -2.69 3.30
CA SER A 13 -13.34 -2.69 2.39
C SER A 13 -13.77 -1.27 2.14
N VAL A 14 -14.01 -0.94 0.88
CA VAL A 14 -14.44 0.40 0.42
C VAL A 14 -15.50 0.25 -0.68
N GLN A 15 -16.15 1.33 -1.06
CA GLN A 15 -17.12 1.40 -2.14
C GLN A 15 -16.60 2.26 -3.30
N VAL A 16 -17.10 1.97 -4.50
CA VAL A 16 -16.89 2.84 -5.66
C VAL A 16 -17.39 4.25 -5.36
N GLY A 17 -16.56 5.24 -5.68
CA GLY A 17 -16.80 6.66 -5.46
C GLY A 17 -16.18 7.19 -4.18
N GLU A 18 -15.83 6.33 -3.22
CA GLU A 18 -15.22 6.77 -1.96
C GLU A 18 -13.81 7.32 -2.15
N THR A 19 -13.55 8.43 -1.46
CA THR A 19 -12.21 8.98 -1.27
C THR A 19 -11.75 8.65 0.14
N ILE A 20 -10.70 7.83 0.24
CA ILE A 20 -10.14 7.40 1.51
C ILE A 20 -8.80 8.10 1.73
N LYS A 21 -8.60 8.61 2.94
CA LYS A 21 -7.29 9.04 3.43
C LYS A 21 -6.66 7.92 4.23
N PHE A 22 -5.66 7.25 3.64
CA PHE A 22 -4.83 6.30 4.35
C PHE A 22 -3.81 7.05 5.19
N VAL A 23 -3.85 6.87 6.51
CA VAL A 23 -2.84 7.37 7.44
C VAL A 23 -1.94 6.21 7.82
N VAL A 24 -0.69 6.24 7.35
CA VAL A 24 0.25 5.15 7.49
C VAL A 24 1.27 5.53 8.56
N LYS A 25 1.20 4.86 9.71
CA LYS A 25 2.15 5.05 10.82
C LYS A 25 3.17 3.92 10.86
N ASN A 26 4.44 4.27 10.99
CA ASN A 26 5.54 3.34 11.20
C ASN A 26 6.01 3.38 12.66
N ASP A 27 5.67 2.32 13.41
CA ASP A 27 6.11 2.13 14.80
C ASP A 27 7.38 1.25 14.89
N GLY A 28 7.94 0.85 13.74
CA GLY A 28 9.20 0.11 13.64
C GLY A 28 10.41 1.02 13.47
N LYS A 29 11.59 0.38 13.38
CA LYS A 29 12.89 1.03 13.16
C LYS A 29 13.30 1.02 11.69
N LEU A 30 12.74 0.11 10.89
CA LEU A 30 13.04 0.04 9.46
C LEU A 30 12.21 1.08 8.69
N LYS A 31 12.76 1.55 7.59
CA LYS A 31 12.01 2.34 6.62
C LYS A 31 10.97 1.44 5.97
N HIS A 32 9.76 1.94 5.84
CA HIS A 32 8.65 1.23 5.22
C HIS A 32 7.90 2.16 4.28
N GLU A 33 7.08 1.56 3.43
CA GLU A 33 6.22 2.29 2.52
C GLU A 33 4.90 1.56 2.32
N MET A 34 3.92 2.27 1.77
CA MET A 34 2.68 1.72 1.29
C MET A 34 2.47 2.20 -0.14
N VAL A 35 2.39 1.26 -1.07
CA VAL A 35 2.14 1.52 -2.50
C VAL A 35 0.84 0.83 -2.90
N LEU A 36 -0.14 1.56 -3.43
CA LEU A 36 -1.38 0.99 -3.95
C LEU A 36 -1.16 0.49 -5.39
N GLY A 37 -1.71 -0.65 -5.77
CA GLY A 37 -1.58 -1.14 -7.15
C GLY A 37 -2.19 -2.50 -7.38
N THR A 38 -2.00 -3.07 -8.58
CA THR A 38 -2.35 -4.47 -8.80
C THR A 38 -1.28 -5.37 -8.18
N SER A 39 -1.65 -6.60 -7.78
CA SER A 39 -0.67 -7.53 -7.22
C SER A 39 0.48 -7.84 -8.20
N LYS A 40 0.22 -7.77 -9.51
CA LYS A 40 1.23 -8.01 -10.55
C LYS A 40 2.24 -6.86 -10.59
N ASP A 41 1.75 -5.63 -10.59
CA ASP A 41 2.61 -4.43 -10.68
C ASP A 41 3.45 -4.26 -9.43
N LEU A 42 2.85 -4.48 -8.25
CA LEU A 42 3.59 -4.43 -6.97
C LEU A 42 4.70 -5.48 -6.92
N LYS A 43 4.42 -6.72 -7.36
CA LYS A 43 5.44 -7.78 -7.42
C LYS A 43 6.56 -7.44 -8.39
N ALA A 44 6.23 -6.91 -9.57
CA ALA A 44 7.22 -6.50 -10.56
C ALA A 44 8.09 -5.35 -10.03
N HIS A 45 7.47 -4.37 -9.38
CA HIS A 45 8.17 -3.23 -8.78
C HIS A 45 9.07 -3.67 -7.62
N ALA A 46 8.59 -4.52 -6.71
CA ALA A 46 9.44 -5.10 -5.65
C ALA A 46 10.68 -5.82 -6.24
N ALA A 47 10.51 -6.57 -7.33
CA ALA A 47 11.63 -7.24 -7.99
C ALA A 47 12.61 -6.26 -8.65
N LEU A 48 12.15 -5.08 -9.11
CA LEU A 48 13.01 -4.01 -9.59
C LEU A 48 13.78 -3.36 -8.44
N MET A 49 13.14 -3.10 -7.31
CA MET A 49 13.80 -2.53 -6.12
C MET A 49 14.87 -3.46 -5.55
N GLN A 50 14.66 -4.78 -5.62
CA GLN A 50 15.69 -5.75 -5.27
C GLN A 50 16.94 -5.68 -6.17
N LYS A 51 16.75 -5.40 -7.47
CA LYS A 51 17.85 -5.28 -8.43
C LYS A 51 18.57 -3.93 -8.34
N PHE A 52 17.82 -2.89 -8.00
CA PHE A 52 18.28 -1.50 -7.96
C PHE A 52 17.86 -0.84 -6.64
N PRO A 53 18.48 -1.21 -5.50
CA PRO A 53 18.04 -0.78 -4.17
C PRO A 53 18.21 0.72 -3.90
N GLU A 54 19.05 1.40 -4.70
CA GLU A 54 19.28 2.84 -4.63
C GLU A 54 18.33 3.64 -5.54
N MET A 55 17.41 2.98 -6.25
CA MET A 55 16.40 3.67 -7.05
C MET A 55 15.48 4.47 -6.14
N GLU A 56 15.49 5.79 -6.26
CA GLU A 56 14.43 6.61 -5.72
C GLU A 56 13.16 6.38 -6.53
N HIS A 57 12.07 6.08 -5.84
CA HIS A 57 10.74 6.05 -6.44
C HIS A 57 9.79 6.89 -5.59
N ALA A 58 8.98 7.69 -6.28
CA ALA A 58 7.94 8.54 -5.73
C ALA A 58 6.77 8.53 -6.73
N GLU A 59 5.60 8.08 -6.30
CA GLU A 59 4.41 7.95 -7.15
C GLU A 59 3.20 8.46 -6.36
N ALA A 60 2.17 8.96 -7.05
CA ALA A 60 0.99 9.55 -6.40
C ALA A 60 0.23 8.53 -5.51
N ASN A 61 0.34 7.25 -5.82
CA ASN A 61 -0.27 6.11 -5.13
C ASN A 61 0.66 5.51 -4.06
N MET A 62 1.65 6.26 -3.57
CA MET A 62 2.65 5.78 -2.63
C MET A 62 2.94 6.78 -1.50
N VAL A 63 3.29 6.23 -0.34
CA VAL A 63 3.91 6.97 0.75
C VAL A 63 5.04 6.17 1.39
N THR A 64 6.19 6.82 1.58
CA THR A 64 7.33 6.29 2.33
C THR A 64 7.35 6.91 3.71
N VAL A 65 7.53 6.10 4.74
CA VAL A 65 7.51 6.52 6.14
C VAL A 65 8.73 6.02 6.90
N GLN A 66 9.48 6.97 7.44
CA GLN A 66 10.64 6.72 8.28
C GLN A 66 10.21 6.13 9.63
N SER A 67 11.18 5.57 10.36
CA SER A 67 10.99 5.09 11.74
C SER A 67 10.28 6.15 12.60
N GLY A 68 9.24 5.75 13.33
CA GLY A 68 8.48 6.61 14.24
C GLY A 68 7.62 7.68 13.57
N SER A 69 7.58 7.72 12.23
CA SER A 69 6.90 8.76 11.46
C SER A 69 5.55 8.29 10.91
N THR A 70 4.74 9.25 10.49
CA THR A 70 3.43 9.03 9.84
C THR A 70 3.43 9.71 8.48
N GLY A 71 2.81 9.09 7.49
CA GLY A 71 2.55 9.67 6.17
C GLY A 71 1.12 9.41 5.72
N GLU A 72 0.68 10.09 4.67
CA GLU A 72 -0.70 9.99 4.18
C GLU A 72 -0.76 9.76 2.66
N ILE A 73 -1.76 8.98 2.22
CA ILE A 73 -2.19 8.88 0.81
C ILE A 73 -3.68 9.18 0.77
N ILE A 74 -4.12 10.09 -0.10
CA ILE A 74 -5.53 10.31 -0.38
C ILE A 74 -5.85 9.67 -1.73
N TRP A 75 -6.78 8.73 -1.75
CA TRP A 75 -7.10 7.97 -2.95
C TRP A 75 -8.61 7.84 -3.16
N GLN A 76 -9.06 8.10 -4.39
CA GLN A 76 -10.45 7.87 -4.79
C GLN A 76 -10.58 6.55 -5.55
N PHE A 77 -11.48 5.68 -5.09
CA PHE A 77 -11.75 4.39 -5.72
C PHE A 77 -12.85 4.53 -6.77
N SER A 78 -12.47 4.71 -8.04
CA SER A 78 -13.44 4.94 -9.13
C SER A 78 -14.01 3.68 -9.79
N LYS A 79 -13.48 2.49 -9.47
CA LYS A 79 -13.87 1.22 -10.07
C LYS A 79 -13.95 0.11 -9.04
N ALA A 80 -14.98 -0.74 -9.15
CA ALA A 80 -15.12 -1.92 -8.32
C ALA A 80 -14.04 -2.96 -8.66
N GLY A 81 -13.71 -3.80 -7.68
CA GLY A 81 -12.71 -4.84 -7.81
C GLY A 81 -11.69 -4.85 -6.69
N LYS A 82 -10.52 -5.43 -6.96
CA LYS A 82 -9.46 -5.61 -5.97
C LYS A 82 -8.31 -4.66 -6.25
N VAL A 83 -8.00 -3.82 -5.29
CA VAL A 83 -6.74 -3.07 -5.23
C VAL A 83 -5.86 -3.74 -4.18
N ASN A 84 -4.55 -3.77 -4.40
CA ASN A 84 -3.60 -4.30 -3.42
C ASN A 84 -2.72 -3.17 -2.92
N PHE A 85 -2.07 -3.40 -1.79
CA PHE A 85 -1.02 -2.52 -1.33
C PHE A 85 0.17 -3.33 -0.80
N GLY A 86 1.36 -2.74 -0.89
CA GLY A 86 2.61 -3.42 -0.54
C GLY A 86 3.69 -2.46 -0.09
N CYS A 87 4.66 -3.00 0.66
CA CYS A 87 5.94 -2.34 0.95
C CYS A 87 6.99 -2.93 0.02
N LEU A 88 7.56 -2.12 -0.87
CA LEU A 88 8.49 -2.57 -1.92
C LEU A 88 9.95 -2.33 -1.56
N GLN A 89 10.21 -1.90 -0.32
CA GLN A 89 11.54 -1.95 0.26
C GLN A 89 12.12 -3.37 0.10
N PRO A 90 13.40 -3.51 -0.29
CA PRO A 90 14.00 -4.81 -0.60
C PRO A 90 13.72 -5.86 0.48
N GLY A 91 13.00 -6.92 0.11
CA GLY A 91 12.67 -8.07 0.93
C GLY A 91 11.32 -7.98 1.65
N HIS A 92 10.76 -6.79 1.82
CA HIS A 92 9.56 -6.59 2.65
C HIS A 92 8.32 -7.21 2.01
N PHE A 93 8.12 -7.00 0.70
CA PHE A 93 6.98 -7.56 -0.05
C PHE A 93 6.95 -9.10 -0.01
N ASP A 94 8.11 -9.72 -0.28
CA ASP A 94 8.26 -11.19 -0.30
C ASP A 94 8.15 -11.80 1.10
N ALA A 95 8.59 -11.08 2.14
CA ALA A 95 8.39 -11.44 3.54
C ALA A 95 6.90 -11.40 3.96
N GLY A 96 6.03 -10.81 3.14
CA GLY A 96 4.58 -10.79 3.33
C GLY A 96 4.00 -9.43 3.70
N MET A 97 4.76 -8.34 3.54
CA MET A 97 4.27 -6.98 3.80
C MET A 97 3.40 -6.49 2.63
N LYS A 98 2.19 -7.05 2.56
CA LYS A 98 1.18 -6.80 1.54
C LYS A 98 -0.21 -6.88 2.16
N GLY A 99 -1.15 -6.20 1.53
CA GLY A 99 -2.55 -6.21 1.91
C GLY A 99 -3.47 -5.96 0.72
N LYS A 100 -4.77 -5.97 0.97
CA LYS A 100 -5.79 -5.85 -0.07
C LYS A 100 -6.90 -4.87 0.31
N ILE A 101 -7.46 -4.24 -0.70
CA ILE A 101 -8.60 -3.36 -0.63
C ILE A 101 -9.67 -3.97 -1.54
N GLU A 102 -10.78 -4.39 -0.95
CA GLU A 102 -11.96 -4.88 -1.67
C GLU A 102 -12.88 -3.69 -1.95
N VAL A 103 -13.02 -3.32 -3.22
CA VAL A 103 -13.87 -2.21 -3.67
C VAL A 103 -15.21 -2.79 -4.14
N GLY A 104 -16.23 -2.67 -3.30
CA GLY A 104 -17.60 -3.05 -3.63
C GLY A 104 -18.32 -2.00 -4.47
N ASN A 105 -19.41 -2.38 -5.12
CA ASN A 105 -20.34 -1.40 -5.67
C ASN A 105 -21.03 -0.65 -4.53
N ALA A 106 -21.21 0.66 -4.66
CA ALA A 106 -22.11 1.38 -3.78
C ALA A 106 -23.52 0.75 -3.90
N PRO A 107 -24.29 0.62 -2.80
CA PRO A 107 -25.67 0.20 -2.91
C PRO A 107 -26.39 1.19 -3.82
N GLY A 108 -26.86 0.71 -4.97
CA GLY A 108 -27.61 1.54 -5.91
C GLY A 108 -28.84 2.08 -5.20
N HIS A 109 -28.91 3.41 -5.07
CA HIS A 109 -30.15 4.06 -4.67
C HIS A 109 -31.20 3.72 -5.74
N LYS A 110 -32.19 2.91 -5.35
CA LYS A 110 -33.43 2.74 -6.09
C LYS A 110 -34.29 3.99 -5.93
#